data_AF-A0A1Y5SSL3-F1
#
_entry.id   AF-A0A1Y5SSL3-F1
#
_cell.length_a   1.000
_cell.length_b   1.000
_cell.length_c   1.000
_cell.angle_alpha   90.00
_cell.angle_beta   90.00
_cell.angle_gamma   90.00
#
_symmetry.space_group_name_H-M   'P 1'
#
loop_
_entity.id
_entity.type
_entity.pdbx_description
1 polymer ?
#
loop_
_entity_poly.entity_id
_entity_poly.type
_entity_poly.pdbx_seq_one_letter_code
_entity_poly.pdbx_strand_id
1 'polypeptide(L)' 'MEKEKCYGVSLAGKNDCAAGPGTTCAGTSTVDYQGNAWTLVDAGTCTTMELPDGRMGSLEPLDRDLPA' A
#
# COMPACT_ATOMS: atom_id res chain seq x y z
N MET A 1 3.81 9.02 17.15
CA MET A 1 4.36 8.49 15.89
C MET A 1 3.29 8.71 14.86
N GLU A 2 3.56 9.53 13.86
CA GLU A 2 2.62 9.76 12.75
C GLU A 2 2.68 8.56 11.81
N LYS A 3 1.53 8.15 11.29
CA LYS A 3 1.43 7.09 10.28
C LYS A 3 1.12 7.75 8.94
N GLU A 4 1.72 7.25 7.87
CA GLU A 4 1.44 7.70 6.52
C GLU A 4 0.87 6.56 5.67
N LYS A 5 0.05 6.93 4.68
CA LYS A 5 -0.43 5.96 3.69
C LYS A 5 0.71 5.73 2.71
N CYS A 6 1.10 4.48 2.57
CA CYS A 6 2.10 4.10 1.59
C CYS A 6 1.51 3.16 0.55
N TYR A 7 1.52 3.60 -0.69
CA TYR A 7 0.96 2.93 -1.85
C TYR A 7 1.97 2.01 -2.54
N GLY A 8 1.49 0.90 -3.08
CA GLY A 8 2.31 -0.05 -3.83
C GLY A 8 3.24 -0.90 -2.97
N VAL A 9 2.96 -1.03 -1.67
CA VAL A 9 3.79 -1.78 -0.70
C VAL A 9 3.08 -3.00 -0.13
N SER A 10 1.76 -3.01 -0.23
CA SER A 10 0.91 -4.06 0.32
C SER A 10 0.99 -5.32 -0.54
N LEU A 11 1.04 -6.48 0.09
CA LEU A 11 0.85 -7.75 -0.60
C LEU A 11 -0.63 -7.96 -0.90
N ALA A 12 -0.93 -8.86 -1.86
CA ALA A 12 -2.29 -9.27 -2.18
C ALA A 12 -3.02 -9.71 -0.90
N GLY A 13 -4.23 -9.21 -0.71
CA GLY A 13 -5.05 -9.51 0.46
C GLY A 13 -4.63 -8.76 1.75
N LYS A 14 -3.56 -7.96 1.74
CA LYS A 14 -2.91 -7.43 2.96
C LYS A 14 -2.76 -5.90 2.99
N ASN A 15 -3.48 -5.17 2.15
CA ASN A 15 -3.49 -3.71 2.20
C ASN A 15 -4.35 -3.18 3.36
N ASP A 16 -3.94 -2.06 3.93
CA ASP A 16 -4.79 -1.27 4.83
C ASP A 16 -5.58 -0.30 3.96
N CYS A 17 -6.89 -0.24 4.13
CA CYS A 17 -7.72 0.72 3.41
C CYS A 17 -8.29 1.75 4.39
N ALA A 18 -8.82 2.87 3.88
CA ALA A 18 -9.27 4.03 4.66
C ALA A 18 -10.51 3.75 5.51
N ALA A 19 -10.87 2.49 5.60
CA ALA A 19 -12.12 2.02 6.09
C ALA A 19 -11.88 1.75 7.59
N GLY A 20 -12.48 2.59 8.44
CA GLY A 20 -12.35 2.51 9.89
C GLY A 20 -12.73 1.14 10.48
N PRO A 21 -12.56 0.94 11.79
CA PRO A 21 -12.88 -0.33 12.45
C PRO A 21 -14.31 -0.77 12.08
N GLY A 22 -14.45 -1.91 11.41
CA GLY A 22 -15.72 -2.47 10.95
C GLY A 22 -15.98 -2.44 9.44
N THR A 23 -15.01 -2.02 8.61
CA THR A 23 -15.17 -2.00 7.15
C THR A 23 -14.10 -2.86 6.45
N THR A 24 -14.56 -3.85 5.67
CA THR A 24 -13.74 -4.92 5.06
C THR A 24 -13.08 -4.47 3.76
N CYS A 25 -12.25 -3.45 3.83
CA CYS A 25 -11.43 -3.02 2.71
C CYS A 25 -9.97 -3.50 2.85
N ALA A 26 -9.66 -4.16 3.98
CA ALA A 26 -8.50 -5.04 4.08
C ALA A 26 -8.68 -6.21 3.10
N GLY A 27 -7.77 -6.30 2.12
CA GLY A 27 -7.75 -7.36 1.13
C GLY A 27 -8.46 -7.06 -0.20
N THR A 28 -8.63 -5.77 -0.53
CA THR A 28 -9.00 -5.36 -1.90
C THR A 28 -7.82 -5.39 -2.86
N SER A 29 -6.60 -5.41 -2.34
CA SER A 29 -5.42 -5.74 -3.14
C SER A 29 -5.56 -7.16 -3.67
N THR A 30 -5.62 -7.32 -4.99
CA THR A 30 -5.70 -8.63 -5.63
C THR A 30 -4.33 -9.09 -6.13
N VAL A 31 -3.37 -8.17 -6.25
CA VAL A 31 -1.98 -8.45 -6.64
C VAL A 31 -1.00 -7.86 -5.64
N ASP A 32 0.20 -8.43 -5.59
CA ASP A 32 1.28 -7.93 -4.74
C ASP A 32 1.77 -6.57 -5.23
N TYR A 33 2.00 -5.66 -4.29
CA TYR A 33 2.49 -4.30 -4.54
C TYR A 33 1.56 -3.46 -5.44
N GLN A 34 0.26 -3.79 -5.42
CA GLN A 34 -0.76 -3.11 -6.20
C GLN A 34 -0.69 -1.59 -6.01
N GLY A 35 -0.51 -0.84 -7.09
CA GLY A 35 -0.15 0.57 -7.04
C GLY A 35 -1.21 1.48 -6.42
N ASN A 36 -2.50 1.14 -6.53
CA ASN A 36 -3.58 1.88 -5.86
C ASN A 36 -3.93 1.33 -4.47
N ALA A 37 -3.30 0.25 -4.02
CA ALA A 37 -3.44 -0.30 -2.67
C ALA A 37 -2.38 0.31 -1.76
N TRP A 38 -2.73 0.56 -0.50
CA TRP A 38 -1.82 1.15 0.48
C TRP A 38 -1.78 0.41 1.81
N THR A 39 -0.75 0.67 2.61
CA THR A 39 -0.60 0.18 3.99
C THR A 39 -0.23 1.37 4.88
N LEU A 40 -0.70 1.37 6.14
CA LEU A 40 -0.30 2.39 7.12
C LEU A 40 1.08 2.05 7.66
N VAL A 41 2.07 2.81 7.20
CA VAL A 41 3.46 2.68 7.65
C VAL A 41 3.83 3.85 8.56
N ASP A 42 4.96 3.76 9.27
CA ASP A 42 5.45 4.89 10.05
C ASP A 42 5.88 6.03 9.13
N ALA A 43 5.51 7.26 9.46
CA ALA A 43 5.84 8.41 8.62
C ALA A 43 7.35 8.50 8.34
N GLY A 44 7.72 8.72 7.07
CA GLY A 44 9.10 8.72 6.58
C GLY A 44 9.65 7.35 6.16
N THR A 45 8.91 6.26 6.39
CA THR A 45 9.33 4.91 5.96
C THR A 45 8.85 4.57 4.55
N CYS A 46 7.78 5.20 4.07
CA CYS A 46 7.18 4.87 2.79
C CYS A 46 8.11 5.05 1.60
N THR A 47 8.84 6.16 1.57
CA THR A 47 9.78 6.49 0.49
C THR A 47 11.17 5.92 0.73
N THR A 48 11.40 5.21 1.84
CA THR A 48 12.69 4.59 2.16
C THR A 48 12.62 3.06 2.15
N MET A 49 11.42 2.48 2.05
CA MET A 49 11.25 1.05 1.93
C MET A 49 11.58 0.56 0.52
N GLU A 50 12.50 -0.38 0.46
CA GLU A 50 12.84 -1.12 -0.75
C GLU A 50 11.89 -2.32 -0.88
N LEU A 51 11.26 -2.42 -2.04
CA LEU A 51 10.42 -3.54 -2.45
C LEU A 51 11.18 -4.38 -3.49
N PRO A 52 10.73 -5.63 -3.73
CA PRO A 52 11.29 -6.45 -4.79
C PRO A 52 11.30 -5.74 -6.14
N ASP A 53 12.27 -6.12 -6.98
CA ASP A 53 12.49 -5.54 -8.32
C ASP A 53 12.93 -4.07 -8.30
N GLY A 54 13.49 -3.60 -7.18
CA GLY A 54 13.96 -2.21 -7.02
C GLY A 54 12.82 -1.20 -6.95
N ARG A 55 11.61 -1.66 -6.62
CA ARG A 55 10.44 -0.80 -6.44
C ARG A 55 10.54 -0.09 -5.09
N MET A 56 9.89 1.06 -5.00
CA MET A 56 9.77 1.83 -3.76
C MET A 56 8.29 2.13 -3.49
N GLY A 57 7.96 2.31 -2.22
CA GLY A 57 6.65 2.82 -1.81
C GLY A 57 6.45 4.27 -2.25
N SER A 58 5.18 4.67 -2.33
CA SER A 58 4.80 6.02 -2.73
C SER A 58 3.76 6.61 -1.78
N LEU A 59 3.84 7.91 -1.51
CA LEU A 59 2.80 8.62 -0.75
C LEU A 59 1.54 8.87 -1.59
N GLU A 60 1.64 8.67 -2.90
CA GLU A 60 0.57 8.84 -3.87
C GLU A 60 0.24 7.50 -4.56
N PRO A 61 -1.01 7.28 -4.98
CA PRO A 61 -1.39 6.10 -5.76
C PRO A 61 -0.51 5.96 -7.00
N LEU A 62 -0.10 4.74 -7.29
CA LEU A 62 0.69 4.40 -8.47
C LEU A 62 -0.20 3.73 -9.52
N ASP A 63 0.05 4.04 -10.79
CA ASP A 63 -0.64 3.43 -11.93
C ASP A 63 -0.02 2.10 -12.39
N ARG A 64 0.76 1.44 -11.51
CA ARG A 64 1.41 0.14 -11.76
C ARG A 64 0.73 -0.97 -10.97
N ASP A 65 0.92 -2.22 -11.41
CA ASP A 65 0.41 -3.40 -10.71
C ASP A 65 -1.10 -3.30 -10.43
N LEU A 66 -1.86 -2.71 -11.36
CA LEU A 66 -3.31 -2.57 -11.26
C LEU A 66 -4.01 -3.80 -11.87
N PRO A 67 -4.93 -4.46 -11.15
CA PRO A 67 -5.75 -5.51 -11.73
C PRO A 67 -6.66 -4.93 -12.83
N ALA A 68 -6.82 -5.69 -13.92
CA ALA A 68 -7.70 -5.36 -15.05
C ALA A 68 -9.18 -5.53 -14.71
#